data_AF-I1BVG9-F1
#
_entry.id   AF-I1BVG9-F1
#
_cell.length_a   1.000
_cell.length_b   1.000
_cell.length_c   1.000
_cell.angle_alpha   90.00
_cell.angle_beta   90.00
_cell.angle_gamma   90.00
#
_symmetry.space_group_name_H-M   'P 1'
#
loop_
_entity.id
_entity.type
_entity.pdbx_description
1 polymer ?
#
loop_
_entity_poly.entity_id
_entity_poly.type
_entity_poly.pdbx_seq_one_letter_code
_entity_poly.pdbx_strand_id
1 'polypeptide(L)'
;MQNNQDVFHFMHASAPEIQRPRLTTTFWEDESTLCYQVDTQGVCVARRQDNNMINGTKLLNVAGLSRGKRDGILKNEKDRVVAKVGAMHLKGVWIPLARAKTLANQFNISDALYPIFEDNPSSFLCPSQCRQLQDVPIAYRTESFTEVDPSFSIQQSYTGLF
;
A
#
# COMPACT_ATOMS: atom_id res chain seq x y z
N MET A 1 55.62 23.18 14.09
CA MET A 1 55.76 22.79 12.67
C MET A 1 54.50 22.04 12.29
N GLN A 2 53.73 22.63 11.37
CA GLN A 2 52.49 22.09 10.81
C GLN A 2 52.78 20.77 10.09
N ASN A 3 51.90 19.76 10.20
CA ASN A 3 51.83 18.70 9.20
C ASN A 3 50.37 18.37 8.90
N ASN A 4 49.92 18.87 7.75
CA ASN A 4 48.75 18.41 7.02
C ASN A 4 49.03 17.00 6.48
N GLN A 5 48.08 16.07 6.60
CA GLN A 5 47.59 15.24 5.49
C GLN A 5 46.17 14.74 5.84
N ASP A 6 45.18 15.48 5.35
CA ASP A 6 43.84 14.98 5.05
C ASP A 6 43.93 13.87 4.01
N VAL A 7 43.39 12.67 4.27
CA VAL A 7 42.80 11.86 3.19
C VAL A 7 41.76 10.84 3.68
N PHE A 8 40.52 11.10 3.24
CA PHE A 8 39.41 10.17 3.00
C PHE A 8 38.59 9.60 4.17
N HIS A 9 37.83 10.48 4.84
CA HIS A 9 36.52 10.11 5.37
C HIS A 9 35.47 10.26 4.25
N PHE A 10 35.41 9.31 3.31
CA PHE A 10 34.31 9.24 2.34
C PHE A 10 33.07 8.70 3.06
N MET A 11 32.24 9.62 3.55
CA MET A 11 30.85 9.34 3.85
C MET A 11 30.21 8.78 2.58
N HIS A 12 29.78 7.52 2.64
CA HIS A 12 28.83 6.99 1.67
C HIS A 12 27.50 7.65 1.96
N ALA A 13 27.30 8.85 1.42
CA ALA A 13 25.97 9.42 1.30
C ALA A 13 25.22 8.51 0.32
N SER A 14 24.43 7.58 0.86
CA SER A 14 23.42 6.89 0.07
C SER A 14 22.54 7.98 -0.54
N ALA A 15 22.49 8.02 -1.87
CA ALA A 15 21.55 8.87 -2.57
C ALA A 15 20.15 8.62 -1.97
N PRO A 16 19.34 9.65 -1.68
CA PRO A 16 17.99 9.42 -1.21
C PRO A 16 17.28 8.64 -2.30
N GLU A 17 16.95 7.38 -2.04
CA GLU A 17 16.12 6.62 -2.96
C GLU A 17 14.84 7.43 -3.15
N ILE A 18 14.62 7.92 -4.37
CA ILE A 18 13.33 8.46 -4.77
C ILE A 18 12.38 7.28 -4.70
N GLN A 19 11.79 7.06 -3.51
CA GLN A 19 10.88 5.95 -3.26
C GLN A 19 9.66 6.18 -4.14
N ARG A 20 9.61 5.46 -5.26
CA ARG A 20 8.44 5.46 -6.12
C ARG A 20 7.24 5.04 -5.27
N PRO A 21 6.09 5.72 -5.37
CA PRO A 21 4.92 5.36 -4.59
C PRO A 21 4.58 3.89 -4.80
N ARG A 22 4.52 3.11 -3.72
CA ARG A 22 4.22 1.68 -3.78
C ARG A 22 2.71 1.48 -3.86
N LEU A 23 2.27 0.68 -4.82
CA LEU A 23 0.87 0.27 -4.93
C LEU A 23 0.64 -1.05 -4.17
N THR A 24 -0.42 -1.09 -3.37
CA THR A 24 -0.92 -2.30 -2.71
C THR A 24 -2.41 -2.48 -3.01
N THR A 25 -2.98 -3.62 -2.61
CA THR A 25 -4.42 -3.91 -2.74
C THR A 25 -5.01 -4.38 -1.42
N THR A 26 -6.26 -3.99 -1.16
CA THR A 26 -7.07 -4.56 -0.09
C THR A 26 -8.48 -4.85 -0.59
N PHE A 27 -9.15 -5.83 -0.01
CA PHE A 27 -10.57 -6.08 -0.28
C PHE A 27 -11.43 -5.23 0.65
N TRP A 28 -12.35 -4.44 0.08
CA TRP A 28 -13.35 -3.70 0.83
C TRP A 28 -14.62 -4.54 0.94
N GLU A 29 -14.80 -5.17 2.11
CA GLU A 29 -15.90 -6.10 2.36
C GLU A 29 -17.29 -5.47 2.22
N ASP A 30 -17.53 -4.31 2.83
CA ASP A 30 -18.86 -3.66 2.83
C ASP A 30 -19.38 -3.36 1.41
N GLU A 31 -18.47 -3.07 0.48
CA GLU A 31 -18.77 -2.71 -0.91
C GLU A 31 -18.44 -3.85 -1.89
N SER A 32 -17.94 -4.98 -1.38
CA SER A 32 -17.56 -6.17 -2.15
C SER A 32 -16.65 -5.86 -3.35
N THR A 33 -15.64 -5.01 -3.16
CA THR A 33 -14.74 -4.56 -4.23
C THR A 33 -13.29 -4.49 -3.77
N LEU A 34 -12.35 -4.79 -4.68
CA LEU A 34 -10.93 -4.54 -4.43
C LEU A 34 -10.62 -3.04 -4.52
N CYS A 35 -9.69 -2.59 -3.70
CA CYS A 35 -9.19 -1.23 -3.69
C CYS A 35 -7.67 -1.23 -3.88
N TYR A 36 -7.20 -0.49 -4.89
CA TYR A 36 -5.80 -0.14 -5.06
C TYR A 36 -5.42 0.98 -4.10
N GLN A 37 -4.26 0.89 -3.44
CA GLN A 37 -3.86 1.80 -2.38
C GLN A 37 -2.44 2.32 -2.60
N VAL A 38 -2.26 3.62 -2.39
CA VAL A 38 -0.95 4.25 -2.23
C VAL A 38 -0.89 4.93 -0.88
N ASP A 39 0.16 4.61 -0.13
CA ASP A 39 0.50 5.29 1.12
C ASP A 39 1.53 6.39 0.82
N THR A 40 1.20 7.64 1.19
CA THR A 40 2.11 8.77 1.07
C THR A 40 1.85 9.76 2.19
N GLN A 41 2.92 10.31 2.78
CA GLN A 41 2.81 11.30 3.87
C GLN A 41 1.92 10.85 5.04
N GLY A 42 1.91 9.54 5.36
CA GLY A 42 1.07 8.96 6.42
C GLY A 42 -0.42 8.86 6.07
N VAL A 43 -0.81 9.08 4.81
CA VAL A 43 -2.18 8.98 4.33
C VAL A 43 -2.28 7.87 3.27
N CYS A 44 -3.22 6.95 3.48
CA CYS A 44 -3.57 5.92 2.52
C CYS A 44 -4.69 6.45 1.60
N VAL A 45 -4.41 6.57 0.30
CA VAL A 45 -5.40 6.94 -0.72
C VAL A 45 -5.80 5.71 -1.51
N ALA A 46 -7.10 5.48 -1.65
CA ALA A 46 -7.66 4.29 -2.29
C ALA A 46 -8.42 4.61 -3.58
N ARG A 47 -8.32 3.72 -4.58
CA ARG A 47 -9.13 3.65 -5.80
C ARG A 47 -9.88 2.33 -5.86
N ARG A 48 -11.20 2.35 -6.09
CA ARG A 48 -11.99 1.13 -6.30
C ARG A 48 -11.70 0.51 -7.67
N GLN A 49 -11.65 -0.81 -7.74
CA GLN A 49 -11.46 -1.55 -8.99
C GLN A 49 -12.72 -1.54 -9.88
N ASP A 50 -13.90 -1.65 -9.28
CA ASP A 50 -15.19 -1.82 -9.97
C ASP A 50 -15.63 -0.59 -10.78
N ASN A 51 -15.44 0.62 -10.24
CA ASN A 51 -15.94 1.85 -10.84
C ASN A 51 -14.92 2.99 -10.90
N ASN A 52 -13.67 2.73 -10.52
CA ASN A 52 -12.56 3.69 -10.54
C ASN A 52 -12.73 4.93 -9.64
N MET A 53 -13.71 4.95 -8.73
CA MET A 53 -13.82 6.08 -7.79
C MET A 53 -12.61 6.11 -6.85
N ILE A 54 -12.20 7.32 -6.50
CA ILE A 54 -11.07 7.61 -5.61
C ILE A 54 -11.61 8.19 -4.30
N ASN A 55 -11.03 7.82 -3.15
CA ASN A 55 -11.34 8.47 -1.88
C ASN A 55 -10.80 9.91 -1.86
N GLY A 56 -11.65 10.86 -2.25
CA GLY A 56 -11.35 12.29 -2.33
C GLY A 56 -11.01 12.92 -0.98
N THR A 57 -11.57 12.39 0.12
CA THR A 57 -11.20 12.85 1.47
C THR A 57 -9.73 12.57 1.76
N LYS A 58 -9.23 11.37 1.43
CA LYS A 58 -7.83 10.99 1.65
C LYS A 58 -6.90 11.74 0.69
N LEU A 59 -7.28 11.85 -0.58
CA LEU A 59 -6.53 12.61 -1.58
C LEU A 59 -6.29 14.07 -1.15
N LEU A 60 -7.31 14.76 -0.67
CA LEU A 60 -7.17 16.16 -0.25
C LEU A 60 -6.45 16.34 1.11
N ASN A 61 -6.36 15.29 1.91
CA ASN A 61 -5.50 15.29 3.10
C ASN A 61 -4.01 15.23 2.71
N VAL A 62 -3.65 14.48 1.64
CA VAL A 62 -2.29 14.49 1.08
C VAL A 62 -1.91 15.89 0.57
N ALA A 63 -2.88 16.63 0.00
CA ALA A 63 -2.69 18.04 -0.38
C ALA A 63 -2.55 19.01 0.82
N GLY A 64 -2.62 18.53 2.07
CA GLY A 64 -2.48 19.36 3.26
C GLY A 64 -3.61 20.38 3.46
N LEU A 65 -4.78 20.16 2.86
CA LEU A 65 -5.89 21.11 2.99
C LEU A 65 -6.51 21.08 4.39
N SER A 66 -6.91 22.25 4.88
CA SER A 66 -7.70 22.34 6.10
C SER A 66 -9.04 21.62 5.96
N ARG A 67 -9.59 21.15 7.08
CA ARG A 67 -10.88 20.45 7.13
C ARG A 67 -11.99 21.21 6.40
N GLY A 68 -12.16 22.50 6.70
CA GLY A 68 -13.22 23.32 6.10
C GLY A 68 -13.08 23.47 4.58
N LYS A 69 -11.86 23.69 4.09
CA LYS A 69 -11.60 23.80 2.64
C LYS A 69 -11.85 22.48 1.92
N ARG A 70 -11.36 21.37 2.48
CA ARG A 70 -11.59 20.02 1.98
C ARG A 70 -13.09 19.70 1.91
N ASP A 71 -13.80 19.90 3.01
CA ASP A 71 -15.23 19.58 3.11
C ASP A 71 -16.04 20.46 2.15
N GLY A 72 -15.65 21.73 1.97
CA GLY A 72 -16.23 22.64 0.98
C GLY A 72 -16.05 22.17 -0.47
N ILE A 73 -14.84 21.73 -0.84
CA ILE A 73 -14.57 21.17 -2.17
C ILE A 73 -15.43 19.93 -2.40
N LEU A 74 -15.35 18.96 -1.48
CA LEU A 74 -16.05 17.67 -1.62
C LEU A 74 -17.56 17.83 -1.64
N LYS A 75 -18.13 18.78 -0.88
CA LYS A 75 -19.58 19.07 -0.89
C LYS A 75 -20.08 19.55 -2.26
N ASN A 76 -19.22 20.09 -3.11
CA ASN A 76 -19.60 20.60 -4.43
C ASN A 76 -19.42 19.57 -5.56
N GLU A 77 -18.84 18.41 -5.28
CA GLU A 77 -18.67 17.35 -6.27
C GLU A 77 -20.00 16.63 -6.54
N LYS A 78 -20.48 16.65 -7.79
CA LYS A 78 -21.83 16.19 -8.17
C LYS A 78 -22.03 14.69 -7.95
N ASP A 79 -21.14 13.87 -8.51
CA ASP A 79 -21.25 12.40 -8.50
C ASP A 79 -20.50 11.77 -7.32
N ARG A 80 -20.50 12.46 -6.17
CA ARG A 80 -19.81 11.99 -4.98
C ARG A 80 -20.63 10.93 -4.24
N VAL A 81 -19.94 9.96 -3.65
CA VAL A 81 -20.55 8.94 -2.77
C VAL A 81 -19.92 9.03 -1.38
N VAL A 82 -20.73 8.89 -0.33
CA VAL A 82 -20.25 9.00 1.05
C VAL A 82 -20.22 7.62 1.72
N ALA A 83 -19.02 7.13 2.01
CA ALA A 83 -18.80 5.91 2.77
C ALA A 83 -18.61 6.22 4.26
N LYS A 84 -19.59 5.83 5.09
CA LYS A 84 -19.62 6.10 6.55
C LYS A 84 -19.16 4.89 7.39
N VAL A 85 -19.29 3.70 6.82
CA VAL A 85 -18.99 2.41 7.45
C VAL A 85 -17.71 1.82 6.81
N GLY A 86 -17.12 0.82 7.45
CA GLY A 86 -15.90 0.16 7.00
C GLY A 86 -14.63 0.64 7.69
N ALA A 87 -13.49 0.14 7.20
CA ALA A 87 -12.18 0.50 7.74
C ALA A 87 -11.91 2.01 7.66
N MET A 88 -11.21 2.58 8.66
CA MET A 88 -10.97 4.03 8.77
C MET A 88 -10.37 4.66 7.50
N HIS A 89 -9.48 3.92 6.84
CA HIS A 89 -8.80 4.39 5.63
C HIS A 89 -9.73 4.39 4.39
N LEU A 90 -10.85 3.65 4.41
CA LEU A 90 -11.84 3.59 3.33
C LEU A 90 -13.03 4.54 3.56
N LYS A 91 -13.29 4.95 4.81
CA LYS A 91 -14.30 5.99 5.11
C LYS A 91 -13.97 7.32 4.45
N GLY A 92 -15.00 8.03 4.00
CA GLY A 92 -14.89 9.36 3.41
C GLY A 92 -15.82 9.59 2.22
N VAL A 93 -15.55 10.68 1.50
CA VAL A 93 -16.23 11.00 0.25
C VAL A 93 -15.41 10.47 -0.92
N TRP A 94 -16.05 9.64 -1.74
CA TRP A 94 -15.52 9.07 -2.96
C TRP A 94 -15.95 9.92 -4.15
N ILE A 95 -15.04 10.17 -5.08
CA ILE A 95 -15.25 11.01 -6.26
C ILE A 95 -14.76 10.28 -7.53
N PRO A 96 -15.29 10.61 -8.72
CA PRO A 96 -14.83 9.99 -9.97
C PRO A 96 -13.34 10.23 -10.25
N LEU A 97 -12.69 9.25 -10.90
CA LEU A 97 -11.26 9.30 -11.24
C LEU A 97 -10.85 10.59 -11.95
N ALA A 98 -11.59 11.00 -12.98
CA ALA A 98 -11.30 12.20 -13.76
C ALA A 98 -11.27 13.46 -12.87
N ARG A 99 -12.17 13.53 -11.90
CA ARG A 99 -12.21 14.65 -10.96
C ARG A 99 -11.06 14.60 -9.97
N ALA A 100 -10.73 13.43 -9.45
CA ALA A 100 -9.56 13.23 -8.59
C ALA A 100 -8.26 13.64 -9.30
N LYS A 101 -8.05 13.26 -10.58
CA LYS A 101 -6.90 13.70 -11.39
C LYS A 101 -6.82 15.23 -11.48
N THR A 102 -7.96 15.89 -11.71
CA THR A 102 -8.02 17.37 -11.78
C THR A 102 -7.57 18.01 -10.47
N LEU A 103 -8.08 17.52 -9.33
CA LEU A 103 -7.70 18.02 -8.01
C LEU A 103 -6.23 17.73 -7.69
N ALA A 104 -5.73 16.55 -8.06
CA ALA A 104 -4.34 16.17 -7.85
C ALA A 104 -3.37 17.10 -8.59
N ASN A 105 -3.68 17.44 -9.85
CA ASN A 105 -2.92 18.41 -10.63
C ASN A 105 -2.99 19.81 -10.02
N GLN A 106 -4.20 20.26 -9.62
CA GLN A 106 -4.40 21.59 -9.03
C GLN A 106 -3.60 21.80 -7.73
N PHE A 107 -3.41 20.74 -6.94
CA PHE A 107 -2.67 20.80 -5.67
C PHE A 107 -1.25 20.20 -5.76
N ASN A 108 -0.76 19.88 -6.96
CA ASN A 108 0.57 19.32 -7.21
C ASN A 108 0.89 18.04 -6.40
N ILE A 109 -0.08 17.12 -6.32
CA ILE A 109 0.08 15.81 -5.65
C ILE A 109 -0.02 14.63 -6.60
N SER A 110 -0.03 14.88 -7.92
CA SER A 110 -0.15 13.83 -8.95
C SER A 110 0.99 12.83 -8.89
N ASP A 111 2.23 13.30 -8.78
CA ASP A 111 3.41 12.43 -8.72
C ASP A 111 3.45 11.57 -7.46
N ALA A 112 3.02 12.13 -6.32
CA ALA A 112 2.98 11.44 -5.04
C ALA A 112 2.00 10.25 -5.03
N LEU A 113 0.98 10.29 -5.90
CA LEU A 113 -0.10 9.31 -5.99
C LEU A 113 -0.13 8.58 -7.34
N TYR A 114 0.90 8.79 -8.17
CA TYR A 114 0.92 8.45 -9.60
C TYR A 114 0.30 7.08 -9.96
N PRO A 115 0.68 5.96 -9.31
CA PRO A 115 0.16 4.63 -9.68
C PRO A 115 -1.37 4.49 -9.63
N ILE A 116 -2.07 5.23 -8.74
CA ILE A 116 -3.53 5.11 -8.62
C ILE A 116 -4.26 5.80 -9.76
N PHE A 117 -3.59 6.72 -10.48
CA PHE A 117 -4.18 7.51 -11.55
C PHE A 117 -4.03 6.86 -12.93
N GLU A 118 -3.15 5.86 -13.08
CA GLU A 118 -2.96 5.15 -14.33
C GLU A 118 -4.20 4.35 -14.74
N ASP A 119 -4.39 4.16 -16.04
CA ASP A 119 -5.59 3.48 -16.55
C ASP A 119 -5.63 2.02 -16.09
N ASN A 120 -4.46 1.40 -15.96
CA ASN A 120 -4.28 0.08 -15.37
C ASN A 120 -3.35 0.14 -14.14
N PRO A 121 -3.88 0.42 -12.93
CA PRO A 121 -3.07 0.44 -11.71
C PRO A 121 -2.40 -0.89 -11.42
N SER A 122 -2.99 -2.02 -11.83
CA SER A 122 -2.47 -3.35 -11.51
C SER A 122 -1.06 -3.61 -12.07
N SER A 123 -0.62 -2.89 -13.11
CA SER A 123 0.76 -2.99 -13.63
C SER A 123 1.82 -2.49 -12.65
N PHE A 124 1.42 -1.75 -11.61
CA PHE A 124 2.29 -1.24 -10.56
C PHE A 124 2.30 -2.13 -9.32
N LEU A 125 1.51 -3.21 -9.31
CA LEU A 125 1.60 -4.22 -8.27
C LEU A 125 2.90 -4.99 -8.49
N CYS A 126 3.85 -4.85 -7.55
CA CYS A 126 5.00 -5.73 -7.53
C CYS A 126 4.51 -7.17 -7.33
N PRO A 127 4.88 -8.13 -8.22
CA PRO A 127 4.37 -9.50 -8.14
C PRO A 127 4.77 -10.30 -6.88
N SER A 128 5.55 -9.75 -5.94
CA SER A 128 6.05 -10.58 -4.84
C SER A 128 6.57 -9.78 -3.66
N GLN A 129 6.18 -10.25 -2.48
CA GLN A 129 6.99 -10.54 -1.30
C GLN A 129 8.51 -10.81 -1.55
N CYS A 130 9.27 -9.88 -2.14
CA CYS A 130 10.73 -9.92 -2.16
C CYS A 130 11.28 -8.77 -1.31
N ARG A 131 11.01 -8.79 -0.01
CA ARG A 131 11.72 -7.92 0.95
C ARG A 131 11.78 -8.41 2.39
N GLN A 132 11.36 -9.64 2.71
CA GLN A 132 11.30 -10.08 4.12
C GLN A 132 11.93 -11.43 4.48
N LEU A 133 12.69 -12.12 3.60
CA LEU A 133 13.44 -13.33 4.01
C LEU A 133 14.86 -13.42 3.43
N GLN A 134 15.60 -12.30 3.37
CA GLN A 134 17.03 -12.34 3.00
C GLN A 134 17.97 -11.54 3.93
N ASP A 135 17.49 -11.05 5.07
CA ASP A 135 18.36 -10.41 6.09
C ASP A 135 18.22 -11.12 7.43
N VAL A 136 18.53 -12.40 7.44
CA VAL A 136 18.77 -13.06 8.71
C VAL A 136 20.21 -13.58 8.66
N PRO A 137 21.07 -13.24 9.65
CA PRO A 137 22.49 -13.58 9.63
C PRO A 137 22.73 -15.08 9.51
N ILE A 138 23.75 -15.53 8.77
CA ILE A 138 24.07 -16.97 8.59
C ILE A 138 24.12 -17.77 9.92
N ALA A 139 24.33 -17.10 11.06
CA ALA A 139 24.47 -17.66 12.40
C ALA A 139 23.24 -18.42 12.98
N TYR A 140 22.05 -18.34 12.39
CA TYR A 140 20.87 -19.12 12.86
C TYR A 140 20.39 -20.19 11.87
N ARG A 141 21.19 -20.51 10.83
CA ARG A 141 20.94 -21.68 9.99
C ARG A 141 21.29 -22.94 10.79
N THR A 142 20.41 -23.35 11.70
CA THR A 142 20.51 -24.67 12.33
C THR A 142 20.05 -25.70 11.31
N GLU A 143 21.01 -26.48 10.82
CA GLU A 143 20.75 -27.71 10.09
C GLU A 143 19.99 -28.70 11.00
N SER A 144 18.92 -29.29 10.49
CA SER A 144 18.55 -30.67 10.78
C SER A 144 17.46 -31.11 9.81
N PHE A 145 17.92 -31.56 8.65
CA PHE A 145 17.20 -32.52 7.84
C PHE A 145 17.72 -33.88 8.27
N THR A 146 16.97 -34.62 9.09
CA THR A 146 17.18 -36.06 9.25
C THR A 146 15.85 -36.78 9.17
N GLU A 147 15.67 -37.36 7.99
CA GLU A 147 15.13 -38.70 7.74
C GLU A 147 13.63 -38.96 7.97
N VAL A 148 13.04 -39.43 6.88
CA VAL A 148 11.69 -39.97 6.76
C VAL A 148 11.69 -41.35 7.42
N ASP A 149 10.86 -41.57 8.44
CA ASP A 149 10.63 -42.91 9.00
C ASP A 149 9.52 -43.63 8.19
N PRO A 150 9.82 -44.74 7.48
CA PRO A 150 8.85 -45.50 6.69
C PRO A 150 8.13 -46.57 7.54
N SER A 151 7.54 -46.15 8.68
CA SER A 151 6.92 -47.09 9.62
C SER A 151 5.65 -46.51 10.26
N PHE A 152 4.62 -46.19 9.49
CA PHE A 152 3.27 -46.04 10.06
C PHE A 152 2.25 -46.89 9.31
N SER A 153 1.99 -48.05 9.89
CA SER A 153 0.94 -48.98 9.49
C SER A 153 -0.43 -48.32 9.67
N ILE A 154 -1.23 -48.31 8.61
CA ILE A 154 -2.64 -47.96 8.67
C ILE A 154 -3.37 -49.09 9.40
N GLN A 155 -3.96 -48.80 10.56
CA GLN A 155 -5.10 -49.57 11.04
C GLN A 155 -6.32 -48.64 11.16
N GLN A 156 -7.21 -48.77 10.18
CA GLN A 156 -8.63 -48.50 10.38
C GLN A 156 -9.20 -49.54 11.35
N SER A 157 -10.03 -49.11 12.29
CA SER A 157 -11.05 -49.97 12.86
C SER A 157 -12.32 -49.18 13.14
N TYR A 158 -13.35 -49.50 12.36
CA TYR A 158 -14.76 -49.27 12.66
C TYR A 158 -15.19 -50.17 13.84
N THR A 159 -15.96 -49.62 14.78
CA THR A 159 -17.09 -50.24 15.52
C THR A 159 -17.81 -49.08 16.23
N GLY A 160 -19.12 -48.88 16.18
CA GLY A 160 -20.20 -49.86 16.17
C GLY A 160 -20.78 -49.99 17.58
N LEU A 161 -21.89 -49.27 17.82
CA LEU A 161 -23.00 -49.46 18.79
C LEU A 161 -22.78 -50.28 20.07
N PHE A 162 -23.11 -49.67 21.21
CA PHE A 162 -24.21 -50.08 22.09
C PHE A 162 -24.86 -48.84 22.72
#